data_AF-A0A354GF23-F1
#
_entry.id   AF-A0A354GF23-F1
#
_cell.length_a   1.000
_cell.length_b   1.000
_cell.length_c   1.000
_cell.angle_alpha   90.00
_cell.angle_beta   90.00
_cell.angle_gamma   90.00
#
_symmetry.space_group_name_H-M   'P 1'
#
loop_
_entity.id
_entity.type
_entity.pdbx_description
1 polymer ?
#
loop_
_entity_poly.entity_id
_entity_poly.type
_entity_poly.pdbx_seq_one_letter_code
_entity_poly.pdbx_strand_id
1 'polypeptide(L)'
;MSIYQVQNKWGDSPFQNGGIYVLGSRSNQLIVDVNIKSEDGGKTLAGTITYQGEGPIGFKGVQVVGNNYKVKNEWGDTWNDGGNWVIGGRDGQNVVALKASATSEGLDLIGEVTYEGEESILFEGEKISGSAYEIKNQHEEISESQSPEGVFVLGARDRQHPVSLDMDSEDNGKTLLGTMTYENEGVIGVKAIHVMGNVYSVQNQWNGEVSPWHPGGCFIIGGRVAQRVIEIQITSKDEGQNFSGEITYSNEEPILIEASVIGKLATV
;
A
#
# COMPACT_ATOMS: atom_id res chain seq x y z
N MET A 1 3.02 -9.50 5.88
CA MET A 1 3.26 -8.22 5.21
C MET A 1 2.98 -7.16 6.25
N SER A 2 3.69 -6.04 6.20
CA SER A 2 3.49 -4.95 7.14
C SER A 2 3.11 -3.67 6.41
N ILE A 3 2.14 -2.95 6.97
CA ILE A 3 1.69 -1.65 6.51
C ILE A 3 2.20 -0.63 7.52
N TYR A 4 2.88 0.39 7.04
CA TYR A 4 3.47 1.44 7.87
C TYR A 4 2.86 2.78 7.55
N GLN A 5 2.35 3.47 8.57
CA GLN A 5 2.09 4.91 8.47
C GLN A 5 3.42 5.64 8.66
N VAL A 6 3.87 6.32 7.61
CA VAL A 6 5.18 6.95 7.58
C VAL A 6 5.05 8.43 7.92
N GLN A 7 6.00 8.92 8.70
CA GLN A 7 6.26 10.33 8.90
C GLN A 7 7.71 10.66 8.50
N ASN A 8 7.91 11.86 7.96
CA ASN A 8 9.24 12.37 7.62
C ASN A 8 9.53 13.70 8.29
N LYS A 9 10.80 13.97 8.58
CA LYS A 9 11.27 15.24 9.15
C LYS A 9 12.55 15.71 8.48
N TRP A 10 12.63 17.01 8.19
CA TRP A 10 13.79 17.66 7.58
C TRP A 10 14.18 18.92 8.37
N GLY A 11 15.47 19.07 8.66
CA GLY A 11 15.97 20.15 9.52
C GLY A 11 15.21 20.24 10.84
N ASP A 12 14.75 21.45 11.18
CA ASP A 12 13.99 21.74 12.40
C ASP A 12 12.45 21.61 12.23
N SER A 13 11.96 21.05 11.12
CA SER A 13 10.51 20.90 10.89
C SER A 13 9.87 19.96 11.92
N PRO A 14 8.57 20.11 12.23
CA PRO A 14 7.83 19.00 12.83
C PRO A 14 7.78 17.82 11.83
N PHE A 15 7.48 16.63 12.35
CA PHE A 15 7.19 15.48 11.49
C PHE A 15 5.96 15.76 10.62
N GLN A 16 6.06 15.38 9.36
CA GLN A 16 5.02 15.52 8.35
C GLN A 16 4.62 14.15 7.84
N ASN A 17 3.40 14.03 7.32
CA ASN A 17 2.94 12.78 6.71
C ASN A 17 3.89 12.39 5.55
N GLY A 18 4.38 11.15 5.57
CA GLY A 18 5.27 10.57 4.57
C GLY A 18 4.61 9.48 3.72
N GLY A 19 3.30 9.30 3.86
CA GLY A 19 2.49 8.32 3.14
C GLY A 19 2.31 6.99 3.88
N ILE A 20 1.82 5.98 3.15
CA ILE A 20 1.70 4.61 3.63
C ILE A 20 2.68 3.75 2.84
N TYR A 21 3.50 2.98 3.56
CA TYR A 21 4.44 2.04 2.95
C TYR A 21 3.95 0.61 3.21
N VAL A 22 4.16 -0.28 2.25
CA VAL A 22 3.89 -1.72 2.39
C VAL A 22 5.21 -2.44 2.22
N LEU A 23 5.75 -2.97 3.32
CA LEU A 23 7.07 -3.60 3.37
C LEU A 23 6.95 -5.05 3.85
N GLY A 24 7.63 -5.94 3.14
CA GLY A 24 7.60 -7.38 3.36
C GLY A 24 6.34 -8.06 2.81
N SER A 25 6.46 -9.34 2.48
CA SER A 25 5.36 -10.17 1.91
C SER A 25 4.90 -11.29 2.84
N ARG A 26 5.63 -11.59 3.92
CA ARG A 26 5.37 -12.73 4.82
C ARG A 26 4.36 -12.40 5.93
N SER A 27 3.30 -13.19 6.08
CA SER A 27 2.19 -12.95 7.03
C SER A 27 2.62 -12.89 8.51
N ASN A 28 3.57 -13.73 8.90
CA ASN A 28 3.95 -13.98 10.29
C ASN A 28 5.40 -13.60 10.61
N GLN A 29 6.02 -12.78 9.77
CA GLN A 29 7.42 -12.40 9.95
C GLN A 29 7.65 -11.00 9.43
N LEU A 30 8.03 -10.10 10.35
CA LEU A 30 8.15 -8.67 10.09
C LEU A 30 9.52 -8.35 9.48
N ILE A 31 9.60 -7.26 8.73
CA ILE A 31 10.88 -6.64 8.36
C ILE A 31 11.42 -5.93 9.61
N VAL A 32 12.66 -6.21 9.96
CA VAL A 32 13.36 -5.56 11.10
C VAL A 32 14.54 -4.70 10.67
N ASP A 33 14.96 -4.81 9.41
CA ASP A 33 15.99 -3.95 8.82
C ASP A 33 15.77 -3.85 7.30
N VAL A 34 15.90 -2.64 6.76
CA VAL A 34 15.92 -2.36 5.32
C VAL A 34 17.05 -1.38 5.04
N ASN A 35 17.87 -1.71 4.04
CA ASN A 35 18.93 -0.85 3.55
C ASN A 35 19.05 -1.03 2.04
N ILE A 36 18.38 -0.15 1.30
CA ILE A 36 18.25 -0.22 -0.16
C ILE A 36 18.56 1.14 -0.78
N LYS A 37 19.11 1.11 -1.99
CA LYS A 37 19.43 2.30 -2.78
C LYS A 37 19.11 2.09 -4.25
N SER A 38 18.91 3.19 -4.97
CA SER A 38 18.76 3.24 -6.42
C SER A 38 19.94 3.97 -7.04
N GLU A 39 20.29 3.56 -8.25
CA GLU A 39 21.29 4.22 -9.10
C GLU A 39 20.66 4.79 -10.39
N ASP A 40 19.33 4.70 -10.52
CA ASP A 40 18.58 5.01 -11.74
C ASP A 40 17.30 5.84 -11.50
N GLY A 41 17.32 6.67 -10.46
CA GLY A 41 16.20 7.57 -10.12
C GLY A 41 15.01 6.85 -9.49
N GLY A 42 15.26 5.76 -8.76
CA GLY A 42 14.26 4.96 -8.07
C GLY A 42 13.54 3.94 -8.95
N LYS A 43 13.93 3.76 -10.21
CA LYS A 43 13.31 2.74 -11.08
C LYS A 43 13.67 1.32 -10.65
N THR A 44 14.88 1.13 -10.14
CA THR A 44 15.31 -0.07 -9.45
C THR A 44 15.90 0.28 -8.09
N LEU A 45 15.64 -0.58 -7.11
CA LEU A 45 16.20 -0.52 -5.76
C LEU A 45 16.95 -1.81 -5.49
N ALA A 46 18.17 -1.72 -4.96
CA ALA A 46 18.98 -2.86 -4.58
C ALA A 46 19.61 -2.66 -3.20
N GLY A 47 19.82 -3.76 -2.49
CA GLY A 47 20.46 -3.73 -1.17
C GLY A 47 20.14 -4.97 -0.36
N THR A 48 19.87 -4.79 0.93
CA THR A 48 19.58 -5.87 1.86
C THR A 48 18.35 -5.58 2.70
N ILE A 49 17.65 -6.63 3.09
CA ILE A 49 16.60 -6.58 4.12
C ILE A 49 16.85 -7.68 5.14
N THR A 50 16.28 -7.55 6.33
CA THR A 50 16.28 -8.59 7.36
C THR A 50 14.86 -8.83 7.83
N TYR A 51 14.42 -10.09 7.77
CA TYR A 51 13.19 -10.53 8.42
C TYR A 51 13.47 -10.90 9.89
N GLN A 52 12.47 -10.75 10.75
CA GLN A 52 12.59 -11.06 12.18
C GLN A 52 13.07 -12.50 12.39
N GLY A 53 14.13 -12.67 13.18
CA GLY A 53 14.72 -13.98 13.48
C GLY A 53 15.64 -14.53 12.39
N GLU A 54 15.93 -13.79 11.32
CA GLU A 54 16.83 -14.18 10.23
C GLU A 54 18.09 -13.30 10.17
N GLY A 55 19.05 -13.71 9.33
CA GLY A 55 20.14 -12.84 8.89
C GLY A 55 19.75 -12.00 7.67
N PRO A 56 20.56 -11.00 7.29
CA PRO A 56 20.30 -10.18 6.11
C PRO A 56 20.26 -11.02 4.83
N ILE A 57 19.30 -10.72 3.95
CA ILE A 57 19.14 -11.31 2.62
C ILE A 57 19.19 -10.23 1.54
N GLY A 58 19.56 -10.61 0.32
CA GLY A 58 19.60 -9.68 -0.81
C GLY A 58 18.21 -9.19 -1.19
N PHE A 59 18.13 -7.93 -1.66
CA PHE A 59 16.91 -7.28 -2.11
C PHE A 59 17.12 -6.68 -3.50
N LYS A 60 16.14 -6.92 -4.39
CA LYS A 60 15.97 -6.21 -5.66
C LYS A 60 14.50 -5.84 -5.83
N GLY A 61 14.20 -4.57 -5.99
CA GLY A 61 12.88 -4.06 -6.36
C GLY A 61 12.93 -3.41 -7.73
N VAL A 62 11.95 -3.69 -8.58
CA VAL A 62 11.76 -3.03 -9.87
C VAL A 62 10.42 -2.31 -9.84
N GLN A 63 10.43 -1.01 -10.11
CA GLN A 63 9.21 -0.19 -10.15
C GLN A 63 8.27 -0.71 -11.23
N VAL A 64 7.00 -0.89 -10.86
CA VAL A 64 5.93 -1.29 -11.77
C VAL A 64 5.09 -0.08 -12.17
N VAL A 65 4.54 0.61 -11.17
CA VAL A 65 3.68 1.79 -11.35
C VAL A 65 3.66 2.62 -10.06
N GLY A 66 3.78 3.94 -10.18
CA GLY A 66 3.85 4.82 -9.01
C GLY A 66 4.87 4.33 -7.99
N ASN A 67 4.48 4.24 -6.72
CA ASN A 67 5.37 3.78 -5.64
C ASN A 67 5.39 2.25 -5.48
N ASN A 68 4.89 1.47 -6.45
CA ASN A 68 4.82 0.01 -6.38
C ASN A 68 6.05 -0.66 -6.99
N TYR A 69 6.61 -1.63 -6.28
CA TYR A 69 7.80 -2.37 -6.68
C TYR A 69 7.53 -3.87 -6.65
N LYS A 70 7.89 -4.57 -7.73
CA LYS A 70 8.00 -6.02 -7.75
C LYS A 70 9.34 -6.42 -7.15
N VAL A 71 9.32 -7.17 -6.06
CA VAL A 71 10.51 -7.48 -5.26
C VAL A 71 10.96 -8.92 -5.50
N LYS A 72 12.27 -9.12 -5.53
CA LYS A 72 12.92 -10.42 -5.37
C LYS A 72 13.86 -10.39 -4.18
N ASN A 73 13.97 -11.52 -3.48
CA ASN A 73 14.93 -11.71 -2.40
C ASN A 73 15.92 -12.83 -2.72
N GLU A 74 17.16 -12.67 -2.28
CA GLU A 74 18.23 -13.65 -2.50
C GLU A 74 18.53 -14.41 -1.22
N TRP A 75 18.31 -15.72 -1.24
CA TRP A 75 18.76 -16.64 -0.20
C TRP A 75 19.23 -17.95 -0.85
N GLY A 76 20.31 -18.54 -0.33
CA GLY A 76 20.85 -19.82 -0.84
C GLY A 76 21.20 -19.78 -2.34
N ASP A 77 21.93 -18.75 -2.77
CA ASP A 77 22.40 -18.51 -4.15
C ASP A 77 21.32 -18.33 -5.23
N THR A 78 20.04 -18.17 -4.85
CA THR A 78 18.92 -18.00 -5.80
C THR A 78 18.08 -16.77 -5.48
N TRP A 79 17.60 -16.10 -6.53
CA TRP A 79 16.61 -15.02 -6.44
C TRP A 79 15.20 -15.57 -6.51
N ASN A 80 14.44 -15.36 -5.44
CA ASN A 80 13.07 -15.83 -5.27
C ASN A 80 12.09 -14.66 -5.27
N ASP A 81 10.82 -14.94 -5.50
CA ASP A 81 9.77 -13.92 -5.42
C ASP A 81 9.66 -13.35 -3.99
N GLY A 82 9.74 -12.02 -3.89
CA GLY A 82 9.65 -11.26 -2.64
C GLY A 82 8.31 -10.53 -2.49
N GLY A 83 7.38 -10.71 -3.44
CA GLY A 83 6.08 -10.05 -3.48
C GLY A 83 6.14 -8.61 -4.00
N ASN A 84 5.02 -7.89 -3.87
CA ASN A 84 4.94 -6.47 -4.26
C ASN A 84 4.95 -5.56 -3.03
N TRP A 85 5.71 -4.48 -3.10
CA TRP A 85 5.91 -3.51 -2.02
C TRP A 85 5.46 -2.12 -2.46
N VAL A 86 5.07 -1.28 -1.52
CA VAL A 86 4.89 0.17 -1.72
C VAL A 86 6.00 0.90 -0.99
N ILE A 87 6.84 1.63 -1.73
CA ILE A 87 8.01 2.35 -1.22
C ILE A 87 7.96 3.78 -1.75
N GLY A 88 7.50 4.72 -0.91
CA GLY A 88 7.32 6.12 -1.27
C GLY A 88 5.88 6.61 -1.00
N GLY A 89 5.75 7.89 -0.63
CA GLY A 89 4.45 8.56 -0.47
C GLY A 89 4.15 9.66 -1.49
N ARG A 90 5.12 10.01 -2.33
CA ARG A 90 5.04 11.18 -3.24
C ARG A 90 4.53 10.80 -4.63
N ASP A 91 3.97 11.78 -5.33
CA ASP A 91 3.67 11.69 -6.77
C ASP A 91 4.90 12.09 -7.58
N GLY A 92 5.33 11.23 -8.50
CA GLY A 92 6.32 11.59 -9.53
C GLY A 92 7.74 11.85 -9.03
N GLN A 93 8.05 11.54 -7.76
CA GLN A 93 9.38 11.63 -7.18
C GLN A 93 9.66 10.39 -6.35
N ASN A 94 10.51 9.51 -6.88
CA ASN A 94 10.74 8.20 -6.31
C ASN A 94 11.66 8.25 -5.09
N VAL A 95 11.56 7.23 -4.24
CA VAL A 95 12.59 6.94 -3.23
C VAL A 95 13.84 6.43 -3.93
N VAL A 96 15.00 7.01 -3.61
CA VAL A 96 16.31 6.58 -4.11
C VAL A 96 17.18 5.95 -3.03
N ALA A 97 16.85 6.10 -1.75
CA ALA A 97 17.42 5.31 -0.67
C ALA A 97 16.43 5.17 0.49
N LEU A 98 16.41 4.01 1.12
CA LEU A 98 15.70 3.77 2.38
C LEU A 98 16.62 2.94 3.27
N LYS A 99 16.94 3.50 4.43
CA LYS A 99 17.72 2.83 5.48
C LYS A 99 16.99 2.97 6.80
N ALA A 100 16.33 1.92 7.25
CA ALA A 100 15.57 1.93 8.50
C ALA A 100 15.68 0.59 9.22
N SER A 101 15.69 0.63 10.54
CA SER A 101 15.77 -0.54 11.40
C SER A 101 14.63 -0.51 12.40
N ALA A 102 14.18 -1.68 12.84
CA ALA A 102 13.12 -1.75 13.81
C ALA A 102 13.55 -1.22 15.18
N THR A 103 12.62 -0.55 15.85
CA THR A 103 12.71 -0.29 17.28
C THR A 103 12.64 -1.60 18.07
N SER A 104 12.97 -1.55 19.36
CA SER A 104 12.79 -2.71 20.24
C SER A 104 11.33 -3.19 20.18
N GLU A 105 11.14 -4.49 19.92
CA GLU A 105 9.87 -5.21 19.66
C GLU A 105 9.47 -5.38 18.18
N GLY A 106 10.21 -4.83 17.21
CA GLY A 106 10.04 -5.20 15.80
C GLY A 106 8.81 -4.60 15.11
N LEU A 107 8.10 -3.68 15.77
CA LEU A 107 6.85 -3.10 15.27
C LEU A 107 7.09 -1.87 14.42
N ASP A 108 7.86 -0.90 14.89
CA ASP A 108 8.09 0.36 14.19
C ASP A 108 9.47 0.40 13.55
N LEU A 109 9.61 1.12 12.43
CA LEU A 109 10.87 1.30 11.72
C LEU A 109 11.34 2.75 11.84
N ILE A 110 12.60 2.97 12.21
CA ILE A 110 13.21 4.30 12.30
C ILE A 110 14.48 4.33 11.46
N GLY A 111 14.70 5.44 10.77
CA GLY A 111 15.95 5.69 10.04
C GLY A 111 15.86 6.89 9.12
N GLU A 112 16.24 6.70 7.87
CA GLU A 112 16.30 7.75 6.86
C GLU A 112 15.73 7.28 5.53
N VAL A 113 15.14 8.22 4.79
CA VAL A 113 14.72 8.05 3.41
C VAL A 113 15.28 9.21 2.56
N THR A 114 15.67 8.91 1.34
CA THR A 114 16.12 9.90 0.35
C THR A 114 15.20 9.82 -0.85
N TYR A 115 14.63 10.96 -1.24
CA TYR A 115 13.86 11.10 -2.48
C TYR A 115 14.76 11.59 -3.61
N GLU A 116 14.40 11.29 -4.86
CA GLU A 116 15.18 11.69 -6.04
C GLU A 116 15.44 13.20 -6.05
N GLY A 117 16.71 13.58 -6.16
CA GLY A 117 17.16 14.97 -6.19
C GLY A 117 17.21 15.67 -4.82
N GLU A 118 16.99 14.97 -3.71
CA GLU A 118 16.99 15.52 -2.35
C GLU A 118 18.09 14.94 -1.46
N GLU A 119 18.34 15.62 -0.33
CA GLU A 119 19.11 15.08 0.78
C GLU A 119 18.30 14.04 1.58
N SER A 120 18.98 13.21 2.37
CA SER A 120 18.31 12.29 3.29
C SER A 120 17.50 13.04 4.34
N ILE A 121 16.31 12.55 4.63
CA ILE A 121 15.42 13.05 5.68
C ILE A 121 15.08 11.91 6.65
N LEU A 122 14.68 12.27 7.87
CA LEU A 122 14.31 11.28 8.87
C LEU A 122 13.06 10.51 8.44
N PHE A 123 13.04 9.22 8.77
CA PHE A 123 11.97 8.28 8.50
C PHE A 123 11.52 7.65 9.82
N GLU A 124 10.22 7.73 10.10
CA GLU A 124 9.54 6.97 11.14
C GLU A 124 8.34 6.27 10.52
N GLY A 125 8.31 4.94 10.56
CA GLY A 125 7.21 4.11 10.10
C GLY A 125 6.57 3.41 11.29
N GLU A 126 5.37 3.84 11.67
CA GLU A 126 4.54 3.17 12.67
C GLU A 126 3.76 2.03 12.01
N LYS A 127 3.85 0.81 12.52
CA LYS A 127 3.08 -0.30 11.95
C LYS A 127 1.60 -0.14 12.28
N ILE A 128 0.77 -0.10 11.26
CA ILE A 128 -0.69 0.00 11.39
C ILE A 128 -1.39 -1.30 10.96
N SER A 129 -2.64 -1.44 11.38
CA SER A 129 -3.54 -2.50 10.90
C SER A 129 -4.14 -2.13 9.54
N GLY A 130 -4.56 -3.15 8.80
CA GLY A 130 -5.17 -2.99 7.48
C GLY A 130 -4.93 -4.22 6.61
N SER A 131 -5.40 -4.16 5.38
CA SER A 131 -5.24 -5.23 4.41
C SER A 131 -4.63 -4.69 3.13
N ALA A 132 -3.52 -5.27 2.69
CA ALA A 132 -2.90 -4.91 1.42
C ALA A 132 -3.27 -5.96 0.36
N TYR A 133 -3.57 -5.52 -0.85
CA TYR A 133 -4.06 -6.35 -1.94
C TYR A 133 -3.20 -6.15 -3.18
N GLU A 134 -2.76 -7.24 -3.80
CA GLU A 134 -2.22 -7.20 -5.14
C GLU A 134 -3.38 -7.07 -6.13
N ILE A 135 -3.37 -6.01 -6.95
CA ILE A 135 -4.41 -5.72 -7.93
C ILE A 135 -3.96 -6.14 -9.32
N LYS A 136 -4.84 -6.84 -10.04
CA LYS A 136 -4.65 -7.26 -11.43
C LYS A 136 -5.80 -6.72 -12.27
N ASN A 137 -5.48 -6.15 -13.42
CA ASN A 137 -6.45 -5.77 -14.44
C ASN A 137 -6.81 -7.01 -15.28
N GLN A 138 -8.10 -7.25 -15.49
CA GLN A 138 -8.61 -8.23 -16.45
C GLN A 138 -8.84 -7.56 -17.82
N HIS A 139 -7.79 -7.42 -18.64
CA HIS A 139 -7.99 -7.15 -20.07
C HIS A 139 -7.94 -8.49 -20.83
N GLU A 140 -8.83 -8.66 -21.82
CA GLU A 140 -9.09 -9.95 -22.49
C GLU A 140 -7.93 -10.46 -23.39
N GLU A 141 -6.85 -9.69 -23.54
CA GLU A 141 -5.62 -10.11 -24.22
C GLU A 141 -4.37 -9.64 -23.48
N ILE A 142 -3.87 -10.42 -22.52
CA ILE A 142 -2.65 -10.04 -21.80
C ILE A 142 -1.60 -11.16 -21.80
N SER A 143 -0.50 -10.89 -22.49
CA SER A 143 0.81 -11.52 -22.25
C SER A 143 1.33 -11.14 -20.86
N GLU A 144 2.07 -12.04 -20.19
CA GLU A 144 2.72 -11.93 -18.85
C GLU A 144 3.37 -10.59 -18.42
N SER A 145 3.47 -9.59 -19.31
CA SER A 145 4.13 -8.30 -19.12
C SER A 145 3.20 -7.07 -18.94
N GLN A 146 1.86 -7.20 -18.84
CA GLN A 146 1.04 -6.04 -18.47
C GLN A 146 0.82 -5.95 -16.96
N SER A 147 1.24 -4.80 -16.45
CA SER A 147 1.57 -4.46 -15.07
C SER A 147 0.44 -4.70 -14.08
N PRO A 148 0.69 -5.28 -12.89
CA PRO A 148 -0.28 -5.18 -11.80
C PRO A 148 -0.58 -3.69 -11.57
N GLU A 149 -1.84 -3.36 -11.30
CA GLU A 149 -2.29 -2.01 -10.89
C GLU A 149 -1.65 -1.60 -9.54
N GLY A 150 -0.81 -2.46 -8.99
CA GLY A 150 0.00 -2.23 -7.82
C GLY A 150 -0.58 -2.93 -6.61
N VAL A 151 -0.23 -2.39 -5.45
CA VAL A 151 -0.73 -2.79 -4.16
C VAL A 151 -1.67 -1.70 -3.67
N PHE A 152 -2.92 -2.08 -3.37
CA PHE A 152 -3.85 -1.19 -2.67
C PHE A 152 -3.85 -1.58 -1.20
N VAL A 153 -4.15 -0.61 -0.34
CA VAL A 153 -4.41 -0.85 1.09
C VAL A 153 -5.86 -0.48 1.33
N LEU A 154 -6.68 -1.48 1.60
CA LEU A 154 -8.13 -1.34 1.76
C LEU A 154 -8.54 -1.88 3.13
N GLY A 155 -9.22 -1.05 3.91
CA GLY A 155 -9.55 -1.34 5.30
C GLY A 155 -8.38 -1.05 6.26
N ALA A 156 -8.72 -0.73 7.51
CA ALA A 156 -7.76 -0.34 8.55
C ALA A 156 -7.90 -1.15 9.85
N ARG A 157 -8.67 -2.25 9.81
CA ARG A 157 -8.93 -3.09 10.99
C ARG A 157 -7.99 -4.28 11.03
N ASP A 158 -7.68 -4.74 12.25
CA ASP A 158 -6.86 -5.93 12.44
C ASP A 158 -7.72 -7.18 12.23
N ARG A 159 -7.26 -8.08 11.34
CA ARG A 159 -7.89 -9.38 11.07
C ARG A 159 -9.40 -9.32 10.78
N GLN A 160 -9.86 -8.20 10.21
CA GLN A 160 -11.22 -8.03 9.74
C GLN A 160 -11.14 -7.35 8.39
N HIS A 161 -11.23 -8.15 7.33
CA HIS A 161 -11.07 -7.65 5.98
C HIS A 161 -12.33 -6.89 5.53
N PRO A 162 -12.20 -5.86 4.67
CA PRO A 162 -13.36 -5.42 3.90
C PRO A 162 -13.87 -6.56 3.03
N VAL A 163 -15.18 -6.60 2.78
CA VAL A 163 -15.83 -7.54 1.86
C VAL A 163 -16.59 -6.84 0.72
N SER A 164 -16.85 -5.54 0.83
CA SER A 164 -17.33 -4.72 -0.27
C SER A 164 -16.87 -3.27 -0.14
N LEU A 165 -16.55 -2.63 -1.27
CA LEU A 165 -16.38 -1.19 -1.37
C LEU A 165 -17.13 -0.71 -2.62
N ASP A 166 -17.92 0.33 -2.47
CA ASP A 166 -18.66 1.01 -3.52
C ASP A 166 -18.53 2.51 -3.26
N MET A 167 -17.64 3.19 -3.98
CA MET A 167 -17.33 4.60 -3.78
C MET A 167 -17.10 5.29 -5.11
N ASP A 168 -17.57 6.53 -5.23
CA ASP A 168 -17.36 7.40 -6.39
C ASP A 168 -16.83 8.77 -5.99
N SER A 169 -16.35 9.53 -6.98
CA SER A 169 -15.76 10.86 -6.81
C SER A 169 -16.28 11.84 -7.84
N GLU A 170 -16.83 12.96 -7.36
CA GLU A 170 -17.24 14.10 -8.20
C GLU A 170 -16.14 15.15 -8.37
N ASP A 171 -15.00 15.01 -7.70
CA ASP A 171 -13.94 16.03 -7.61
C ASP A 171 -12.58 15.52 -8.11
N ASN A 172 -12.62 14.58 -9.06
CA ASN A 172 -11.46 14.01 -9.73
C ASN A 172 -10.54 13.21 -8.80
N GLY A 173 -11.15 12.42 -7.91
CA GLY A 173 -10.48 11.54 -6.96
C GLY A 173 -9.89 12.27 -5.76
N LYS A 174 -10.27 13.52 -5.48
CA LYS A 174 -9.82 14.19 -4.24
C LYS A 174 -10.62 13.72 -3.04
N THR A 175 -11.88 13.38 -3.26
CA THR A 175 -12.79 12.78 -2.29
C THR A 175 -13.51 11.62 -2.95
N LEU A 176 -13.47 10.46 -2.31
CA LEU A 176 -14.32 9.32 -2.63
C LEU A 176 -15.37 9.17 -1.53
N LEU A 177 -16.63 9.03 -1.90
CA LEU A 177 -17.75 8.84 -0.98
C LEU A 177 -18.56 7.62 -1.40
N GLY A 178 -19.09 6.89 -0.44
CA GLY A 178 -20.01 5.79 -0.73
C GLY A 178 -20.19 4.88 0.47
N THR A 179 -20.20 3.57 0.21
CA THR A 179 -20.39 2.54 1.23
C THR A 179 -19.29 1.48 1.22
N MET A 180 -19.07 0.86 2.37
CA MET A 180 -18.22 -0.32 2.49
C MET A 180 -18.83 -1.29 3.50
N THR A 181 -18.38 -2.54 3.45
CA THR A 181 -18.74 -3.56 4.44
C THR A 181 -17.47 -4.24 4.92
N TYR A 182 -17.32 -4.38 6.25
CA TYR A 182 -16.31 -5.25 6.84
C TYR A 182 -16.91 -6.66 7.04
N GLU A 183 -16.05 -7.67 7.07
CA GLU A 183 -16.45 -9.05 7.34
C GLU A 183 -17.31 -9.14 8.62
N ASN A 184 -18.40 -9.89 8.54
CA ASN A 184 -19.37 -10.11 9.62
C ASN A 184 -20.10 -8.84 10.11
N GLU A 185 -20.14 -7.77 9.32
CA GLU A 185 -20.86 -6.53 9.62
C GLU A 185 -21.93 -6.17 8.57
N GLY A 186 -22.76 -5.19 8.91
CA GLY A 186 -23.63 -4.52 7.94
C GLY A 186 -22.92 -3.41 7.18
N VAL A 187 -23.58 -2.88 6.16
CA VAL A 187 -23.07 -1.76 5.35
C VAL A 187 -22.87 -0.51 6.21
N ILE A 188 -21.74 0.15 6.03
CA ILE A 188 -21.39 1.44 6.65
C ILE A 188 -21.07 2.48 5.57
N GLY A 189 -21.28 3.75 5.88
CA GLY A 189 -20.79 4.86 5.05
C GLY A 189 -19.26 4.92 5.10
N VAL A 190 -18.64 5.30 3.99
CA VAL A 190 -17.21 5.52 3.86
C VAL A 190 -16.95 6.82 3.11
N LYS A 191 -15.98 7.58 3.61
CA LYS A 191 -15.49 8.80 2.99
C LYS A 191 -13.97 8.77 3.02
N ALA A 192 -13.33 8.85 1.86
CA ALA A 192 -11.88 8.85 1.72
C ALA A 192 -11.43 10.18 1.11
N ILE A 193 -10.57 10.92 1.81
CA ILE A 193 -10.08 12.25 1.43
C ILE A 193 -8.60 12.12 1.07
N HIS A 194 -8.22 12.53 -0.14
CA HIS A 194 -6.86 12.49 -0.64
C HIS A 194 -5.91 13.28 0.27
N VAL A 195 -4.76 12.69 0.58
CA VAL A 195 -3.72 13.30 1.42
C VAL A 195 -2.46 13.55 0.59
N MET A 196 -1.93 12.52 -0.05
CA MET A 196 -0.76 12.59 -0.94
C MET A 196 -0.64 11.33 -1.78
N GLY A 197 -0.02 11.41 -2.96
CA GLY A 197 0.14 10.24 -3.82
C GLY A 197 -1.20 9.56 -4.06
N ASN A 198 -1.27 8.26 -3.74
CA ASN A 198 -2.51 7.46 -3.75
C ASN A 198 -3.08 7.21 -2.34
N VAL A 199 -2.62 7.95 -1.33
CA VAL A 199 -3.04 7.81 0.08
C VAL A 199 -4.26 8.68 0.39
N TYR A 200 -5.23 8.08 1.06
CA TYR A 200 -6.46 8.74 1.51
C TYR A 200 -6.62 8.59 3.02
N SER A 201 -7.02 9.67 3.70
CA SER A 201 -7.54 9.63 5.06
C SER A 201 -9.00 9.21 5.01
N VAL A 202 -9.36 8.15 5.72
CA VAL A 202 -10.67 7.54 5.65
C VAL A 202 -11.47 7.83 6.91
N GLN A 203 -12.76 8.03 6.74
CA GLN A 203 -13.76 8.08 7.79
C GLN A 203 -14.89 7.12 7.50
N ASN A 204 -15.49 6.55 8.55
CA ASN A 204 -16.65 5.69 8.46
C ASN A 204 -17.84 6.25 9.25
N GLN A 205 -19.05 5.92 8.80
CA GLN A 205 -20.30 6.30 9.44
C GLN A 205 -21.19 5.06 9.56
N TRP A 206 -21.73 4.79 10.75
CA TRP A 206 -22.62 3.65 11.01
C TRP A 206 -23.87 4.11 11.78
N ASN A 207 -24.92 3.27 11.83
CA ASN A 207 -26.22 3.58 12.45
C ASN A 207 -27.02 4.72 11.77
N GLY A 208 -26.82 4.93 10.46
CA GLY A 208 -27.58 5.90 9.65
C GLY A 208 -26.87 7.24 9.42
N GLU A 209 -27.42 8.04 8.51
CA GLU A 209 -26.78 9.24 7.95
C GLU A 209 -26.60 10.40 8.94
N VAL A 210 -27.33 10.39 10.05
CA VAL A 210 -27.24 11.43 11.10
C VAL A 210 -26.14 11.15 12.12
N SER A 211 -25.55 9.96 12.09
CA SER A 211 -24.46 9.59 12.99
C SER A 211 -23.18 10.37 12.66
N PRO A 212 -22.32 10.65 13.64
CA PRO A 212 -21.04 11.27 13.36
C PRO A 212 -20.13 10.38 12.50
N TRP A 213 -19.24 11.02 11.76
CA TRP A 213 -18.14 10.34 11.07
C TRP A 213 -17.01 10.03 12.06
N HIS A 214 -16.45 8.83 11.96
CA HIS A 214 -15.38 8.36 12.82
C HIS A 214 -14.11 8.08 12.00
N PRO A 215 -12.90 8.23 12.58
CA PRO A 215 -11.67 7.84 11.90
C PRO A 215 -11.71 6.37 11.42
N GLY A 216 -11.41 6.15 10.15
CA GLY A 216 -11.38 4.85 9.48
C GLY A 216 -9.99 4.44 8.98
N GLY A 217 -8.94 5.12 9.46
CA GLY A 217 -7.55 4.87 9.09
C GLY A 217 -7.11 5.54 7.79
N CYS A 218 -6.11 4.97 7.12
CA CYS A 218 -5.62 5.44 5.83
C CYS A 218 -5.66 4.31 4.80
N PHE A 219 -6.12 4.61 3.58
CA PHE A 219 -6.12 3.66 2.47
C PHE A 219 -5.09 4.08 1.42
N ILE A 220 -4.66 3.11 0.60
CA ILE A 220 -4.03 3.37 -0.69
C ILE A 220 -5.02 2.91 -1.75
N ILE A 221 -5.49 3.84 -2.60
CA ILE A 221 -6.48 3.57 -3.66
C ILE A 221 -5.91 4.07 -4.98
N GLY A 222 -5.59 3.15 -5.89
CA GLY A 222 -4.91 3.44 -7.15
C GLY A 222 -3.40 3.19 -7.09
N GLY A 223 -2.80 2.85 -8.24
CA GLY A 223 -1.35 2.66 -8.37
C GLY A 223 -0.65 3.73 -9.22
N ARG A 224 -1.41 4.50 -10.00
CA ARG A 224 -0.88 5.43 -11.01
C ARG A 224 -0.40 6.73 -10.40
N VAL A 225 0.53 7.41 -11.09
CA VAL A 225 1.04 8.73 -10.68
C VAL A 225 0.11 9.81 -11.19
N ALA A 226 -0.37 10.66 -10.29
CA ALA A 226 -1.20 11.83 -10.62
C ALA A 226 -2.50 11.55 -11.42
N GLN A 227 -2.90 10.28 -11.55
CA GLN A 227 -4.17 9.85 -12.13
C GLN A 227 -4.92 9.04 -11.08
N ARG A 228 -5.91 9.66 -10.43
CA ARG A 228 -6.60 9.07 -9.28
C ARG A 228 -7.76 8.19 -9.73
N VAL A 229 -8.08 7.22 -8.89
CA VAL A 229 -9.34 6.48 -8.96
C VAL A 229 -10.49 7.44 -8.67
N ILE A 230 -11.50 7.43 -9.54
CA ILE A 230 -12.75 8.18 -9.37
C ILE A 230 -13.92 7.27 -9.04
N GLU A 231 -13.78 5.96 -9.20
CA GLU A 231 -14.80 4.98 -8.87
C GLU A 231 -14.16 3.64 -8.51
N ILE A 232 -14.68 2.98 -7.48
CA ILE A 232 -14.29 1.63 -7.08
C ILE A 232 -15.52 0.87 -6.62
N GLN A 233 -15.82 -0.23 -7.32
CA GLN A 233 -16.94 -1.11 -7.06
C GLN A 233 -16.44 -2.55 -7.00
N ILE A 234 -16.15 -3.05 -5.79
CA ILE A 234 -15.57 -4.39 -5.60
C ILE A 234 -16.29 -5.17 -4.52
N THR A 235 -16.38 -6.49 -4.71
CA THR A 235 -16.97 -7.41 -3.74
C THR A 235 -16.11 -8.66 -3.57
N SER A 236 -16.09 -9.18 -2.35
CA SER A 236 -15.47 -10.44 -1.98
C SER A 236 -16.53 -11.47 -1.63
N LYS A 237 -16.28 -12.72 -2.00
CA LYS A 237 -17.13 -13.88 -1.66
C LYS A 237 -16.45 -14.85 -0.70
N ASP A 238 -15.26 -14.49 -0.21
CA ASP A 238 -14.37 -15.33 0.56
C ASP A 238 -13.71 -14.53 1.69
N GLU A 239 -14.54 -13.81 2.46
CA GLU A 239 -14.12 -13.12 3.69
C GLU A 239 -13.01 -12.08 3.45
N GLY A 240 -13.04 -11.42 2.28
CA GLY A 240 -12.08 -10.39 1.91
C GLY A 240 -10.73 -10.94 1.43
N GLN A 241 -10.61 -12.25 1.20
CA GLN A 241 -9.35 -12.85 0.73
C GLN A 241 -9.08 -12.55 -0.75
N ASN A 242 -10.14 -12.47 -1.55
CA ASN A 242 -10.10 -12.01 -2.93
C ASN A 242 -11.26 -11.06 -3.23
N PHE A 243 -11.03 -10.08 -4.09
CA PHE A 243 -12.07 -9.23 -4.68
C PHE A 243 -12.17 -9.42 -6.17
N SER A 244 -13.38 -9.21 -6.68
CA SER A 244 -13.66 -8.96 -8.10
C SER A 244 -14.54 -7.72 -8.22
N GLY A 245 -14.37 -6.97 -9.29
CA GLY A 245 -15.19 -5.81 -9.59
C GLY A 245 -14.51 -4.86 -10.55
N GLU A 246 -14.80 -3.57 -10.41
CA GLU A 246 -14.36 -2.54 -11.34
C GLU A 246 -13.70 -1.37 -10.60
N ILE A 247 -12.74 -0.74 -11.28
CA ILE A 247 -12.22 0.58 -10.91
C ILE A 247 -12.24 1.49 -12.13
N THR A 248 -12.52 2.77 -11.91
CA THR A 248 -12.44 3.80 -12.95
C THR A 248 -11.38 4.81 -12.55
N TYR A 249 -10.39 5.03 -13.40
CA TYR A 249 -9.44 6.12 -13.25
C TYR A 249 -9.99 7.40 -13.91
N SER A 250 -9.55 8.55 -13.40
CA SER A 250 -9.85 9.85 -14.01
C SER A 250 -9.57 9.86 -15.52
N ASN A 251 -10.60 10.27 -16.29
CA ASN A 251 -10.60 10.34 -17.75
C ASN A 251 -10.47 8.99 -18.48
N GLU A 252 -10.84 7.88 -17.85
CA GLU A 252 -10.87 6.55 -18.44
C GLU A 252 -12.24 5.89 -18.31
N GLU A 253 -12.45 4.84 -19.09
CA GLU A 253 -13.57 3.91 -18.90
C GLU A 253 -13.29 2.95 -17.73
N PRO A 254 -14.32 2.33 -17.14
CA PRO A 254 -14.15 1.31 -16.10
C PRO A 254 -13.26 0.15 -16.54
N ILE A 255 -12.49 -0.36 -15.59
CA ILE A 255 -11.55 -1.48 -15.77
C ILE A 255 -11.92 -2.60 -14.82
N LEU A 256 -12.12 -3.80 -15.35
CA LEU A 256 -12.31 -5.01 -14.55
C LEU A 256 -11.03 -5.34 -13.79
N ILE A 257 -11.17 -5.65 -12.50
CA ILE A 257 -10.05 -6.05 -11.65
C ILE A 257 -10.32 -7.32 -10.85
N GLU A 258 -9.23 -8.01 -10.55
CA GLU A 258 -9.13 -8.97 -9.46
C GLU A 258 -8.15 -8.44 -8.42
N ALA A 259 -8.44 -8.67 -7.15
CA ALA A 259 -7.53 -8.37 -6.05
C ALA A 259 -7.32 -9.61 -5.19
N SER A 260 -6.11 -9.84 -4.72
CA SER A 260 -5.80 -10.89 -3.75
C SER A 260 -5.04 -10.31 -2.56
N VAL A 261 -5.45 -10.65 -1.35
CA VAL A 261 -4.75 -10.18 -0.14
C VAL A 261 -3.31 -10.68 -0.12
N ILE A 262 -2.38 -9.79 0.25
CA ILE A 262 -0.94 -10.07 0.34
C ILE A 262 -0.63 -10.70 1.69
N GLY A 263 0.15 -11.79 1.68
CA GLY A 263 0.51 -12.50 2.90
C GLY A 263 -0.67 -13.30 3.46
N LYS A 264 -1.40 -14.03 2.61
CA LYS A 264 -2.38 -15.03 3.06
C LYS A 264 -1.74 -15.93 4.12
N LEU A 265 -2.39 -16.06 5.28
CA LEU A 265 -2.11 -17.18 6.17
C LEU A 265 -2.45 -18.45 5.38
N ALA A 266 -1.50 -19.38 5.28
CA ALA A 266 -1.82 -20.69 4.74
C ALA A 266 -2.96 -21.27 5.60
N THR A 267 -4.10 -21.58 4.97
CA THR A 267 -5.14 -22.37 5.62
C THR A 267 -4.54 -23.72 5.99
N VAL A 268 -4.59 -24.04 7.29
CA VAL A 268 -4.17 -25.35 7.85
C VAL A 268 -5.21 -26.40 7.51
#